data_AF-A0AAW6WC16-F1
#
_entry.id   AF-A0AAW6WC16-F1
#
_cell.length_a   1.000
_cell.length_b   1.000
_cell.length_c   1.000
_cell.angle_alpha   90.00
_cell.angle_beta   90.00
_cell.angle_gamma   90.00
#
_symmetry.space_group_name_H-M   'P 1'
#
loop_
_entity.id
_entity.type
_entity.pdbx_description
1 polymer ?
#
loop_
_entity_poly.entity_id
_entity_poly.type
_entity_poly.pdbx_seq_one_letter_code
_entity_poly.pdbx_strand_id
1 'polypeptide(L)'
;MTIKLDFRTKLFMTIVLSYVMVLGNIQVKYFLQALIISVIPIVLLINTKHTRVAIIGMATLVFVYGADRFLMKLEYSPLVAILLILVMVVKKILPAFLMGKYTILTSNVGESIYSLKKMKCPDEIAIPLTVMVRFFYAARIDYSQIKKAMRLRGLTLKKLIKNPILLFEYRLVPLLMCLSKTADDLTVSAMTKGLAVNQKRTSISESRIGGIDCIFFVIMVWAIYLYIRGKYA
;
A
#
# COMPACT_ATOMS: atom_id res chain seq x y z
N MET A 1 8.26 19.63 -11.93
CA MET A 1 8.39 18.42 -12.78
C MET A 1 8.02 17.21 -11.92
N THR A 2 6.90 16.54 -12.17
CA THR A 2 6.44 15.41 -11.34
C THR A 2 7.16 14.14 -11.75
N ILE A 3 7.98 13.58 -10.86
CA ILE A 3 8.65 12.29 -11.09
C ILE A 3 7.58 11.20 -11.02
N LYS A 4 7.26 10.57 -12.16
CA LYS A 4 6.34 9.43 -12.24
C LYS A 4 7.17 8.14 -12.28
N LEU A 5 7.20 7.43 -11.15
CA LEU A 5 7.83 6.10 -11.03
C LEU A 5 6.89 5.01 -11.51
N ASP A 6 7.45 3.94 -12.08
CA ASP A 6 6.71 2.73 -12.45
C ASP A 6 6.25 1.99 -11.18
N PHE A 7 5.08 1.33 -11.24
CA PHE A 7 4.54 0.59 -10.10
C PHE A 7 5.48 -0.52 -9.62
N ARG A 8 6.25 -1.16 -10.51
CA ARG A 8 7.21 -2.20 -10.13
C ARG A 8 8.31 -1.67 -9.24
N THR A 9 8.85 -0.52 -9.60
CA THR A 9 9.91 0.14 -8.85
C THR A 9 9.40 0.51 -7.47
N LYS A 10 8.19 1.07 -7.38
CA LYS A 10 7.56 1.40 -6.10
C LYS A 10 7.36 0.17 -5.21
N LEU A 11 6.87 -0.93 -5.78
CA LEU A 11 6.67 -2.20 -5.07
C LEU A 11 8.01 -2.80 -4.62
N PHE A 12 9.03 -2.77 -5.46
CA PHE A 12 10.38 -3.21 -5.06
C PHE A 12 10.90 -2.36 -3.89
N MET A 13 10.79 -1.03 -3.98
CA MET A 13 11.21 -0.13 -2.92
C MET A 13 10.45 -0.35 -1.61
N THR A 14 9.13 -0.61 -1.63
CA THR A 14 8.37 -0.91 -0.40
C THR A 14 8.85 -2.19 0.28
N ILE A 15 9.10 -3.24 -0.49
CA ILE A 15 9.61 -4.52 0.03
C ILE A 15 11.01 -4.34 0.60
N VAL A 16 11.92 -3.70 -0.16
CA VAL A 16 13.30 -3.49 0.27
C VAL A 16 13.36 -2.62 1.52
N LEU A 17 12.63 -1.50 1.56
CA LEU A 17 12.58 -0.64 2.74
C LEU A 17 12.01 -1.37 3.96
N SER A 18 10.94 -2.15 3.78
CA SER A 18 10.37 -2.98 4.85
C SER A 18 11.41 -3.97 5.38
N TYR A 19 12.08 -4.70 4.50
CA TYR A 19 13.09 -5.69 4.87
C TYR A 19 14.29 -5.05 5.57
N VAL A 20 14.90 -4.03 4.96
CA VAL A 20 16.13 -3.38 5.43
C VAL A 20 15.91 -2.62 6.74
N MET A 21 14.77 -1.95 6.91
CA MET A 21 14.51 -1.16 8.13
C MET A 21 13.99 -2.01 9.30
N VAL A 22 13.14 -3.00 9.03
CA VAL A 22 12.56 -3.82 10.10
C VAL A 22 13.57 -4.85 10.61
N LEU A 23 14.17 -5.63 9.71
CA LEU A 23 15.15 -6.67 10.08
C LEU A 23 16.57 -6.14 10.30
N GLY A 24 16.92 -4.95 9.78
CA GLY A 24 18.25 -4.38 9.94
C GLY A 24 18.49 -3.73 11.30
N ASN A 25 19.75 -3.80 11.76
CA ASN A 25 20.29 -2.98 12.85
C ASN A 25 21.00 -1.71 12.34
N ILE A 26 20.76 -1.34 11.08
CA ILE A 26 21.37 -0.17 10.42
C ILE A 26 21.06 1.12 11.19
N GLN A 27 19.89 1.20 11.84
CA GLN A 27 19.51 2.36 12.65
C GLN A 27 20.42 2.59 13.86
N VAL A 28 21.07 1.55 14.38
CA VAL A 28 21.98 1.61 15.54
C VAL A 28 23.43 1.77 15.07
N LYS A 29 23.86 1.01 14.05
CA LYS A 29 25.26 0.98 13.58
C LYS A 29 25.59 2.08 12.57
N TYR A 30 24.63 2.51 11.76
CA TYR A 30 24.79 3.52 10.71
C TYR A 30 23.64 4.54 10.70
N PHE A 31 23.54 5.33 11.78
CA PHE A 31 22.48 6.33 11.99
C PHE A 31 22.26 7.26 10.79
N LEU A 32 23.32 7.78 10.18
CA LEU A 32 23.23 8.71 9.05
C LEU A 32 22.59 8.07 7.81
N GLN A 33 22.95 6.82 7.51
CA GLN A 33 22.44 6.07 6.36
C GLN A 33 20.97 5.70 6.56
N ALA A 34 20.59 5.30 7.77
CA ALA A 34 19.20 5.04 8.12
C ALA A 34 18.32 6.31 7.94
N LEU A 35 18.85 7.48 8.32
CA LEU A 35 18.15 8.75 8.16
C LEU A 35 17.96 9.10 6.69
N ILE A 36 18.99 8.96 5.85
CA ILE A 36 18.90 9.19 4.40
C ILE A 36 17.82 8.29 3.78
N ILE A 37 17.86 6.99 4.09
CA ILE A 37 16.91 6.02 3.51
C ILE A 37 15.47 6.32 3.98
N SER A 38 15.27 6.77 5.22
CA SER A 38 13.95 7.17 5.73
C SER A 38 13.37 8.44 5.11
N VAL A 39 14.21 9.31 4.57
CA VAL A 39 13.80 10.56 3.93
C VAL A 39 13.36 10.33 2.47
N ILE A 40 13.83 9.27 1.81
CA ILE A 40 13.50 8.94 0.42
C ILE A 40 11.97 8.94 0.15
N PRO A 41 11.13 8.24 0.93
CA PRO A 41 9.68 8.23 0.70
C PRO A 41 9.04 9.62 0.85
N ILE A 42 9.57 10.45 1.76
CA ILE A 42 9.07 11.80 2.03
C ILE A 42 9.36 12.72 0.83
N VAL A 43 10.58 12.67 0.28
CA VAL A 43 10.94 13.43 -0.92
C VAL A 43 10.04 13.04 -2.11
N LEU A 44 9.75 11.75 -2.27
CA LEU A 44 8.83 11.25 -3.30
C LEU A 44 7.39 11.75 -3.09
N LEU A 45 6.90 11.80 -1.85
CA LEU A 45 5.59 12.34 -1.51
C LEU A 45 5.48 13.85 -1.78
N ILE A 46 6.55 14.62 -1.54
CA ILE A 46 6.61 16.05 -1.86
C ILE A 46 6.53 16.27 -3.37
N ASN A 47 7.31 15.50 -4.15
CA ASN A 47 7.35 15.60 -5.61
C ASN A 47 6.00 15.27 -6.29
N THR A 48 5.13 14.52 -5.60
CA THR A 48 3.80 14.13 -6.09
C THR A 48 2.67 15.02 -5.58
N LYS A 49 3.00 16.19 -4.99
CA LYS A 49 2.05 17.20 -4.47
C LYS A 49 1.13 16.73 -3.34
N HIS A 50 1.37 15.57 -2.73
CA HIS A 50 0.65 15.10 -1.54
C HIS A 50 1.25 15.67 -0.25
N THR A 51 1.32 17.00 -0.17
CA THR A 51 2.03 17.74 0.90
C THR A 51 1.54 17.43 2.30
N ARG A 52 0.23 17.21 2.51
CA ARG A 52 -0.32 16.85 3.83
C ARG A 52 0.32 15.57 4.39
N VAL A 53 0.41 14.52 3.56
CA VAL A 53 0.99 13.24 3.99
C VAL A 53 2.50 13.36 4.19
N ALA A 54 3.18 14.14 3.35
CA ALA A 54 4.61 14.42 3.49
C ALA A 54 4.92 15.18 4.79
N ILE A 55 4.14 16.21 5.13
CA ILE A 55 4.32 17.01 6.35
C ILE A 55 4.08 16.14 7.59
N ILE A 56 3.00 15.34 7.60
CA ILE A 56 2.74 14.41 8.70
C ILE A 56 3.88 13.38 8.82
N GLY A 57 4.36 12.83 7.69
CA GLY A 57 5.50 11.91 7.66
C GLY A 57 6.79 12.53 8.18
N MET A 58 7.07 13.79 7.82
CA MET A 58 8.25 14.52 8.30
C MET A 58 8.15 14.83 9.79
N ALA A 59 7.00 15.32 10.26
CA ALA A 59 6.75 15.62 11.67
C ALA A 59 6.89 14.36 12.54
N THR A 60 6.32 13.23 12.09
CA THR A 60 6.44 11.95 12.80
C THR A 60 7.86 11.42 12.82
N LEU A 61 8.65 11.59 11.74
CA LEU A 61 10.06 11.22 11.72
C LEU A 61 10.86 12.06 12.73
N VAL A 62 10.73 13.39 12.71
CA VAL A 62 11.42 14.28 13.65
C VAL A 62 11.04 13.96 15.09
N PHE A 63 9.76 13.73 15.37
CA PHE A 63 9.26 13.36 16.69
C PHE A 63 9.88 12.05 17.18
N VAL A 64 9.90 11.00 16.35
CA VAL A 64 10.44 9.68 16.74
C VAL A 64 11.94 9.72 16.99
N TYR A 65 12.71 10.40 16.13
CA TYR A 65 14.16 10.55 16.32
C TYR A 65 14.50 11.47 17.50
N GLY A 66 13.69 12.50 17.75
CA GLY A 66 13.81 13.37 18.92
C GLY A 66 13.49 12.65 20.23
N ALA A 67 12.40 11.87 20.25
CA ALA A 67 12.01 11.05 21.39
C ALA A 67 13.06 9.99 21.72
N ASP A 68 13.62 9.31 20.71
CA ASP A 68 14.74 8.35 20.88
C ASP A 68 15.94 9.00 21.57
N ARG A 69 16.36 10.19 21.12
CA ARG A 69 17.48 10.95 21.73
C ARG A 69 17.17 11.48 23.12
N PHE A 70 15.92 11.84 23.40
CA PHE A 70 15.49 12.33 24.71
C PHE A 70 15.44 11.18 25.73
N LEU A 71 14.88 10.04 25.34
CA LEU A 71 14.74 8.86 26.20
C LEU A 71 16.09 8.21 26.54
N MET A 72 17.08 8.28 25.64
CA MET A 72 18.45 7.83 25.94
C MET A 72 19.18 8.69 26.98
N LYS A 73 18.72 9.93 27.25
CA LYS A 73 19.32 10.82 28.26
C LYS A 73 18.71 10.66 29.65
N LEU A 74 17.58 9.99 29.76
CA LEU A 74 16.91 9.72 31.03
C LEU A 74 17.57 8.51 31.73
N GLU A 75 17.43 8.46 33.05
CA GLU A 75 17.88 7.31 33.83
C GLU A 75 17.10 6.04 33.43
N TYR A 76 17.79 4.91 33.43
CA TYR A 76 17.21 3.63 33.06
C TYR A 76 16.17 3.20 34.11
N SER A 77 14.90 3.39 33.77
CA SER A 77 13.75 2.81 34.48
C SER A 77 13.01 1.81 33.59
N PRO A 78 12.27 0.83 34.17
CA PRO A 78 11.48 -0.12 33.39
C PRO A 78 10.49 0.56 32.43
N LEU A 79 9.93 1.71 32.81
CA LEU A 79 9.02 2.49 31.97
C LEU A 79 9.74 3.11 30.77
N VAL A 80 10.94 3.68 30.98
CA VAL A 80 11.77 4.22 29.90
C VAL A 80 12.19 3.12 28.92
N ALA A 81 12.48 1.90 29.41
CA ALA A 81 12.80 0.75 28.56
C ALA A 81 11.63 0.35 27.65
N ILE A 82 10.41 0.26 28.18
CA ILE A 82 9.20 -0.05 27.37
C ILE A 82 8.98 1.05 26.31
N LEU A 83 9.14 2.31 26.69
CA LEU A 83 8.95 3.44 25.79
C LEU A 83 10.02 3.48 24.68
N LEU A 84 11.27 3.14 24.99
CA LEU A 84 12.35 2.99 24.02
C LEU A 84 12.04 1.91 22.98
N ILE A 85 11.54 0.75 23.42
CA ILE A 85 11.14 -0.34 22.50
C ILE A 85 10.02 0.14 21.57
N LEU A 86 9.00 0.83 22.10
CA LEU A 86 7.90 1.36 21.29
C LEU A 86 8.42 2.36 20.24
N VAL A 87 9.24 3.32 20.66
CA VAL A 87 9.85 4.31 19.76
C VAL A 87 10.69 3.63 18.68
N MET A 88 11.48 2.60 19.03
CA MET A 88 12.27 1.82 18.09
C MET A 88 11.41 1.09 17.06
N VAL A 89 10.30 0.48 17.47
CA VAL A 89 9.37 -0.20 16.55
C VAL A 89 8.74 0.79 15.58
N VAL A 90 8.27 1.94 16.08
CA VAL A 90 7.68 2.99 15.23
C VAL A 90 8.72 3.51 14.24
N LYS A 91 9.96 3.78 14.69
CA LYS A 91 11.08 4.24 13.86
C LYS A 91 11.40 3.27 12.71
N LYS A 92 11.29 1.96 12.94
CA LYS A 92 11.55 0.93 11.93
C LYS A 92 10.42 0.80 10.91
N ILE A 93 9.16 0.88 11.35
CA ILE A 93 8.00 0.66 10.48
C ILE A 93 7.66 1.90 9.64
N LEU A 94 7.92 3.10 10.17
CA LEU A 94 7.50 4.37 9.57
C LEU A 94 7.94 4.57 8.10
N PRO A 95 9.21 4.35 7.70
CA PRO A 95 9.64 4.54 6.31
C PRO A 95 8.94 3.60 5.33
N ALA A 96 8.76 2.33 5.74
CA ALA A 96 8.07 1.33 4.93
C ALA A 96 6.59 1.68 4.75
N PHE A 97 5.95 2.16 5.82
CA PHE A 97 4.56 2.60 5.77
C PHE A 97 4.37 3.84 4.87
N LEU A 98 5.27 4.82 4.96
CA LEU A 98 5.26 6.02 4.10
C LEU A 98 5.45 5.65 2.63
N MET A 99 6.37 4.72 2.32
CA MET A 99 6.55 4.24 0.95
C MET A 99 5.33 3.45 0.44
N GLY A 100 4.69 2.66 1.32
CA GLY A 100 3.43 1.98 0.99
C GLY A 100 2.32 2.97 0.66
N LYS A 101 2.18 4.03 1.46
CA LYS A 101 1.24 5.14 1.19
C LYS A 101 1.55 5.84 -0.13
N TYR A 102 2.82 6.14 -0.40
CA TYR A 102 3.25 6.70 -1.69
C TYR A 102 2.82 5.81 -2.86
N THR A 103 3.03 4.50 -2.73
CA THR A 103 2.67 3.51 -3.77
C THR A 103 1.18 3.51 -4.05
N ILE A 104 0.33 3.51 -3.02
CA ILE A 104 -1.13 3.48 -3.17
C ILE A 104 -1.67 4.79 -3.75
N LEU A 105 -1.16 5.95 -3.30
CA LEU A 105 -1.67 7.26 -3.74
C LEU A 105 -1.31 7.58 -5.19
N THR A 106 -0.15 7.10 -5.65
CA THR A 106 0.41 7.51 -6.94
C THR A 106 0.26 6.45 -8.03
N SER A 107 -0.38 5.32 -7.73
CA SER A 107 -0.51 4.21 -8.68
C SER A 107 -1.97 3.96 -9.00
N ASN A 108 -2.30 3.95 -10.28
CA ASN A 108 -3.61 3.55 -10.74
C ASN A 108 -3.68 2.01 -10.79
N VAL A 109 -4.84 1.44 -10.48
CA VAL A 109 -4.99 -0.02 -10.42
C VAL A 109 -4.75 -0.68 -11.78
N GLY A 110 -5.08 0.00 -12.88
CA GLY A 110 -4.74 -0.46 -14.23
C GLY A 110 -3.23 -0.54 -14.49
N GLU A 111 -2.45 0.46 -14.04
CA GLU A 111 -0.98 0.46 -14.15
C GLU A 111 -0.36 -0.64 -13.28
N SER A 112 -0.92 -0.89 -12.09
CA SER A 112 -0.51 -1.98 -11.21
C SER A 112 -0.73 -3.35 -11.86
N ILE A 113 -1.92 -3.60 -12.40
CA ILE A 113 -2.26 -4.87 -13.08
C ILE A 113 -1.35 -5.10 -14.29
N TYR A 114 -1.15 -4.07 -15.13
CA TYR A 114 -0.25 -4.16 -16.27
C TYR A 114 1.18 -4.47 -15.84
N SER A 115 1.63 -3.81 -14.77
CA SER A 115 2.94 -4.02 -14.18
C SER A 115 3.10 -5.45 -13.66
N LEU A 116 2.10 -6.02 -12.97
CA LEU A 116 2.12 -7.44 -12.56
C LEU A 116 2.20 -8.37 -13.77
N LYS A 117 1.39 -8.13 -14.81
CA LYS A 117 1.37 -8.99 -16.00
C LYS A 117 2.74 -9.10 -16.67
N LYS A 118 3.43 -7.96 -16.86
CA LYS A 118 4.77 -7.96 -17.50
C LYS A 118 5.89 -8.33 -16.51
N MET A 119 5.61 -8.62 -15.23
CA MET A 119 6.52 -9.31 -14.31
C MET A 119 6.48 -10.84 -14.50
N LYS A 120 5.81 -11.33 -15.56
CA LYS A 120 5.58 -12.75 -15.84
C LYS A 120 4.74 -13.44 -14.76
N CYS A 121 3.83 -12.72 -14.11
CA CYS A 121 2.79 -13.37 -13.32
C CYS A 121 1.93 -14.25 -14.25
N PRO A 122 1.60 -15.50 -13.85
CA PRO A 122 0.78 -16.38 -14.67
C PRO A 122 -0.58 -15.75 -14.94
N ASP A 123 -1.09 -15.95 -16.15
CA ASP A 123 -2.38 -15.40 -16.59
C ASP A 123 -3.53 -15.88 -15.67
N GLU A 124 -3.40 -17.07 -15.10
CA GLU A 124 -4.27 -17.66 -14.08
C GLU A 124 -4.47 -16.76 -12.84
N ILE A 125 -3.49 -15.93 -12.49
CA ILE A 125 -3.57 -15.00 -11.36
C ILE A 125 -3.91 -13.58 -11.85
N ALA A 126 -3.29 -13.14 -12.94
CA ALA A 126 -3.45 -11.78 -13.43
C ALA A 126 -4.89 -11.48 -13.91
N ILE A 127 -5.55 -12.46 -14.54
CA ILE A 127 -6.91 -12.30 -15.06
C ILE A 127 -7.91 -12.17 -13.91
N PRO A 128 -8.02 -13.13 -12.95
CA PRO A 128 -8.91 -12.98 -11.82
C PRO A 128 -8.62 -11.71 -11.03
N LEU A 129 -7.36 -11.34 -10.83
CA LEU A 129 -7.01 -10.11 -10.11
C LEU A 129 -7.58 -8.85 -10.78
N THR A 130 -7.53 -8.78 -12.12
CA THR A 130 -8.15 -7.70 -12.89
C THR A 130 -9.67 -7.67 -12.72
N VAL A 131 -10.30 -8.83 -12.78
CA VAL A 131 -11.75 -8.99 -12.60
C VAL A 131 -12.15 -8.60 -11.17
N MET A 132 -11.39 -9.04 -10.16
CA MET A 132 -11.63 -8.75 -8.74
C MET A 132 -11.57 -7.25 -8.44
N VAL A 133 -10.61 -6.53 -9.04
CA VAL A 133 -10.55 -5.07 -8.93
C VAL A 133 -11.81 -4.42 -9.49
N ARG A 134 -12.23 -4.83 -10.70
CA ARG A 134 -13.43 -4.29 -11.34
C ARG A 134 -14.69 -4.61 -10.54
N PHE A 135 -14.79 -5.84 -10.05
CA PHE A 135 -15.86 -6.32 -9.19
C PHE A 135 -15.92 -5.53 -7.88
N PHE A 136 -14.78 -5.26 -7.24
CA PHE A 136 -14.72 -4.48 -6.02
C PHE A 136 -15.25 -3.05 -6.21
N TYR A 137 -14.95 -2.41 -7.34
CA TYR A 137 -15.52 -1.10 -7.65
C TYR A 137 -17.04 -1.13 -7.85
N ALA A 138 -17.56 -2.13 -8.56
CA ALA A 138 -19.00 -2.34 -8.69
C ALA A 138 -19.66 -2.60 -7.33
N ALA A 139 -19.10 -3.53 -6.55
CA ALA A 139 -19.54 -3.85 -5.19
C ALA A 139 -19.60 -2.62 -4.27
N ARG A 140 -18.61 -1.73 -4.37
CA ARG A 140 -18.58 -0.48 -3.59
C ARG A 140 -19.72 0.46 -3.99
N ILE A 141 -20.03 0.55 -5.28
CA ILE A 141 -21.13 1.38 -5.79
C ILE A 141 -22.46 0.80 -5.28
N ASP A 142 -22.68 -0.50 -5.46
CA ASP A 142 -23.90 -1.19 -5.01
C ASP A 142 -24.09 -1.07 -3.50
N TYR A 143 -23.03 -1.27 -2.73
CA TYR A 143 -23.04 -1.06 -1.29
C TYR A 143 -23.48 0.36 -0.91
N SER A 144 -22.97 1.38 -1.63
CA SER A 144 -23.38 2.76 -1.39
C SER A 144 -24.83 3.01 -1.78
N GLN A 145 -25.34 2.38 -2.84
CA GLN A 145 -26.74 2.54 -3.27
C GLN A 145 -27.69 1.86 -2.27
N ILE A 146 -27.39 0.64 -1.85
CA ILE A 146 -28.14 -0.08 -0.82
C ILE A 146 -28.16 0.74 0.48
N LYS A 147 -27.01 1.31 0.88
CA LYS A 147 -26.93 2.20 2.05
C LYS A 147 -27.83 3.43 1.93
N LYS A 148 -27.94 4.04 0.75
CA LYS A 148 -28.84 5.17 0.50
C LYS A 148 -30.31 4.73 0.53
N ALA A 149 -30.65 3.62 -0.10
CA ALA A 149 -32.00 3.05 -0.10
C ALA A 149 -32.50 2.72 1.31
N MET A 150 -31.64 2.14 2.17
CA MET A 150 -31.97 1.92 3.59
C MET A 150 -32.28 3.22 4.34
N ARG A 151 -31.53 4.30 4.06
CA ARG A 151 -31.78 5.61 4.69
C ARG A 151 -33.14 6.20 4.28
N LEU A 152 -33.56 6.01 3.02
CA LEU A 152 -34.89 6.44 2.55
C LEU A 152 -36.03 5.69 3.26
N ARG A 153 -35.79 4.43 3.65
CA ARG A 153 -36.73 3.62 4.45
C ARG A 153 -36.70 3.93 5.95
N GLY A 154 -36.01 5.00 6.38
CA GLY A 154 -35.90 5.38 7.79
C GLY A 154 -35.01 4.45 8.64
N LEU A 155 -34.25 3.55 8.02
CA LEU A 155 -33.33 2.65 8.70
C LEU A 155 -32.00 3.38 8.98
N THR A 156 -31.95 4.06 10.12
CA THR A 156 -30.74 4.74 10.61
C THR A 156 -29.72 3.72 11.11
N LEU A 157 -28.43 4.01 10.91
CA LEU A 157 -27.31 3.18 11.42
C LEU A 157 -27.48 2.83 12.90
N LYS A 158 -28.01 3.74 13.73
CA LYS A 158 -28.30 3.50 15.16
C LYS A 158 -29.32 2.37 15.41
N LYS A 159 -30.38 2.27 14.58
CA LYS A 159 -31.40 1.21 14.69
C LYS A 159 -30.84 -0.13 14.18
N LEU A 160 -30.02 -0.09 13.14
CA LEU A 160 -29.38 -1.28 12.56
C LEU A 160 -28.34 -1.91 13.48
N ILE A 161 -27.64 -1.10 14.28
CA ILE A 161 -26.66 -1.58 15.27
C ILE A 161 -27.37 -2.21 16.48
N LYS A 162 -28.55 -1.70 16.86
CA LYS A 162 -29.35 -2.27 17.94
C LYS A 162 -29.91 -3.66 17.59
N ASN A 163 -30.28 -3.88 16.31
CA ASN A 163 -30.83 -5.15 15.85
C ASN A 163 -29.96 -5.73 14.71
N PRO A 164 -29.00 -6.63 15.03
CA PRO A 164 -28.09 -7.19 14.03
C PRO A 164 -28.82 -8.01 12.95
N ILE A 165 -29.94 -8.66 13.28
CA ILE A 165 -30.76 -9.43 12.31
C ILE A 165 -31.23 -8.54 11.15
N LEU A 166 -31.68 -7.32 11.46
CA LEU A 166 -32.14 -6.33 10.47
C LEU A 166 -30.98 -5.84 9.60
N LEU A 167 -29.75 -5.84 10.12
CA LEU A 167 -28.57 -5.51 9.32
C LEU A 167 -28.29 -6.59 8.28
N PHE A 168 -28.39 -7.87 8.65
CA PHE A 168 -28.19 -8.97 7.71
C PHE A 168 -29.22 -8.94 6.59
N GLU A 169 -30.49 -8.87 6.94
CA GLU A 169 -31.60 -8.96 5.98
C GLU A 169 -31.65 -7.75 5.03
N TYR A 170 -31.43 -6.52 5.52
CA TYR A 170 -31.59 -5.31 4.70
C TYR A 170 -30.31 -4.82 4.06
N ARG A 171 -29.13 -5.30 4.47
CA ARG A 171 -27.83 -4.90 3.90
C ARG A 171 -27.10 -6.05 3.23
N LEU A 172 -26.95 -7.19 3.89
CA LEU A 172 -26.11 -8.26 3.39
C LEU A 172 -26.82 -9.09 2.33
N VAL A 173 -28.08 -9.50 2.55
CA VAL A 173 -28.83 -10.29 1.56
C VAL A 173 -28.95 -9.57 0.20
N PRO A 174 -29.36 -8.28 0.13
CA PRO A 174 -29.45 -7.58 -1.15
C PRO A 174 -28.08 -7.38 -1.80
N LEU A 175 -27.04 -7.13 -1.00
CA LEU A 175 -25.68 -7.00 -1.50
C LEU A 175 -25.20 -8.31 -2.13
N LEU A 176 -25.39 -9.43 -1.44
CA LEU A 176 -25.00 -10.76 -1.96
C LEU A 176 -25.73 -11.08 -3.27
N MET A 177 -27.01 -10.73 -3.38
CA MET A 177 -27.77 -10.90 -4.62
C MET A 177 -27.21 -10.05 -5.77
N CYS A 178 -26.89 -8.77 -5.53
CA CYS A 178 -26.23 -7.91 -6.52
C CYS A 178 -24.84 -8.43 -6.92
N LEU A 179 -24.06 -8.92 -5.95
CA LEU A 179 -22.73 -9.47 -6.16
C LEU A 179 -22.78 -10.74 -7.01
N SER A 180 -23.72 -11.66 -6.72
CA SER A 180 -23.92 -12.87 -7.52
C SER A 180 -24.26 -12.53 -8.96
N LYS A 181 -25.23 -11.64 -9.18
CA LYS A 181 -25.63 -11.21 -10.53
C LYS A 181 -24.46 -10.55 -11.28
N THR A 182 -23.69 -9.71 -10.60
CA THR A 182 -22.51 -9.06 -11.19
C THR A 182 -21.44 -10.07 -11.57
N ALA A 183 -21.24 -11.11 -10.77
CA ALA A 183 -20.32 -12.20 -11.10
C ALA A 183 -20.79 -12.93 -12.36
N ASP A 184 -22.07 -13.30 -12.44
CA ASP A 184 -22.65 -13.94 -13.64
C ASP A 184 -22.49 -13.06 -14.87
N ASP A 185 -22.83 -11.77 -14.79
CA ASP A 185 -22.68 -10.81 -15.89
C ASP A 185 -21.20 -10.67 -16.35
N LEU A 186 -20.25 -10.69 -15.41
CA LEU A 186 -18.83 -10.66 -15.72
C LEU A 186 -18.36 -11.94 -16.41
N THR A 187 -18.85 -13.12 -15.98
CA THR A 187 -18.51 -14.40 -16.61
C THR A 187 -19.08 -14.49 -18.03
N VAL A 188 -20.34 -14.09 -18.24
CA VAL A 188 -20.96 -14.05 -19.58
C VAL A 188 -20.24 -13.04 -20.47
N SER A 189 -19.89 -11.85 -19.96
CA SER A 189 -19.12 -10.87 -20.73
C SER A 189 -17.71 -11.36 -21.08
N ALA A 190 -17.07 -12.11 -20.19
CA ALA A 190 -15.76 -12.71 -20.46
C ALA A 190 -15.84 -13.81 -21.52
N MET A 191 -16.82 -14.72 -21.42
CA MET A 191 -17.03 -15.81 -22.38
C MET A 191 -17.37 -15.28 -23.78
N THR A 192 -18.27 -14.30 -23.88
CA THR A 192 -18.66 -13.69 -25.17
C THR A 192 -17.52 -12.89 -25.83
N LYS A 193 -16.59 -12.34 -25.04
CA LYS A 193 -15.37 -11.68 -25.56
C LYS A 193 -14.23 -12.65 -25.87
N GLY A 194 -14.47 -13.96 -25.81
CA GLY A 194 -13.47 -14.98 -26.13
C GLY A 194 -12.29 -14.97 -25.18
N LEU A 195 -12.54 -14.76 -23.87
CA LEU A 195 -11.47 -14.73 -22.87
C LEU A 195 -10.82 -16.12 -22.74
N ALA A 196 -9.77 -16.36 -23.52
CA ALA A 196 -8.98 -17.60 -23.49
C ALA A 196 -7.74 -17.45 -22.59
N VAL A 197 -7.38 -18.53 -21.90
CA VAL A 197 -6.15 -18.63 -21.09
C VAL A 197 -4.97 -18.92 -22.02
N ASN A 198 -3.78 -18.36 -21.72
CA ASN A 198 -2.53 -18.59 -22.46
C ASN A 198 -2.42 -18.03 -23.89
N GLN A 199 -3.19 -16.99 -24.22
CA GLN A 199 -3.01 -16.24 -25.47
C GLN A 199 -2.39 -14.86 -25.24
N LYS A 200 -1.53 -14.41 -26.16
CA LYS A 200 -0.91 -13.07 -26.12
C LYS A 200 -2.02 -12.02 -26.18
N ARG A 201 -2.13 -11.20 -25.14
CA ARG A 201 -3.09 -10.07 -25.09
C ARG A 201 -2.36 -8.74 -25.20
N THR A 202 -2.95 -7.82 -25.95
CA THR A 202 -2.60 -6.39 -25.92
C THR A 202 -3.16 -5.74 -24.65
N SER A 203 -2.49 -4.72 -24.14
CA SER A 203 -2.97 -3.93 -23.00
C SER A 203 -3.00 -2.46 -23.39
N ILE A 204 -4.07 -1.77 -22.97
CA ILE A 204 -4.28 -0.35 -23.23
C ILE A 204 -3.42 0.51 -22.29
N SER A 205 -3.04 -0.02 -21.13
CA SER A 205 -2.14 0.66 -20.19
C SER A 205 -0.69 0.35 -20.58
N GLU A 206 0.08 1.39 -20.90
CA GLU A 206 1.52 1.27 -21.10
C GLU A 206 2.26 1.87 -19.91
N SER A 207 2.81 1.03 -19.05
CA SER A 207 3.84 1.44 -18.08
C SER A 207 5.23 1.09 -18.62
N ARG A 208 6.10 2.10 -18.71
CA ARG A 208 7.50 1.96 -19.12
C ARG A 208 8.39 2.35 -17.96
N ILE A 209 9.40 1.53 -17.72
CA ILE A 209 10.47 1.80 -16.78
C ILE A 209 11.30 2.94 -17.38
N GLY A 210 11.32 4.09 -16.69
CA GLY A 210 12.11 5.25 -17.08
C GLY A 210 13.54 5.18 -16.53
N GLY A 211 14.44 6.04 -17.01
CA GLY A 211 15.81 6.12 -16.49
C GLY A 211 15.87 6.44 -14.99
N ILE A 212 14.90 7.20 -14.47
CA ILE A 212 14.79 7.51 -13.03
C ILE A 212 14.51 6.25 -12.21
N ASP A 213 13.72 5.30 -12.73
CA ASP A 213 13.47 4.03 -12.04
C ASP A 213 14.76 3.23 -11.84
N CYS A 214 15.68 3.28 -12.80
CA CYS A 214 16.98 2.61 -12.71
C CYS A 214 17.83 3.17 -11.56
N ILE A 215 17.85 4.51 -11.41
CA ILE A 215 18.57 5.17 -10.31
C ILE A 215 18.05 4.70 -8.95
N PHE A 216 16.73 4.66 -8.77
CA PHE A 216 16.13 4.18 -7.52
C PHE A 216 16.38 2.69 -7.29
N PHE A 217 16.44 1.88 -8.36
CA PHE A 217 16.82 0.47 -8.25
C PHE A 217 18.24 0.31 -7.70
N VAL A 218 19.20 1.07 -8.24
CA VAL A 218 20.60 1.05 -7.78
C VAL A 218 20.70 1.49 -6.32
N ILE A 219 20.00 2.56 -5.93
CA ILE A 219 19.95 3.03 -4.53
C ILE A 219 19.42 1.94 -3.59
N MET A 220 18.37 1.21 -4.00
CA MET A 220 17.80 0.14 -3.19
C MET A 220 18.71 -1.10 -3.10
N VAL A 221 19.40 -1.46 -4.19
CA VAL A 221 20.41 -2.54 -4.15
C VAL A 221 21.57 -2.16 -3.23
N TRP A 222 22.00 -0.89 -3.24
CA TRP A 222 23.01 -0.41 -2.32
C TRP A 222 22.55 -0.46 -0.86
N ALA A 223 21.27 -0.16 -0.58
CA ALA A 223 20.71 -0.32 0.77
C ALA A 223 20.72 -1.78 1.25
N ILE A 224 20.46 -2.74 0.36
CA ILE A 224 20.58 -4.18 0.66
C ILE A 224 22.04 -4.56 0.94
N TYR A 225 22.98 -4.06 0.15
CA TYR A 225 24.41 -4.31 0.38
C TYR A 225 24.86 -3.80 1.76
N LEU A 226 24.42 -2.60 2.16
CA LEU A 226 24.68 -2.07 3.50
C LEU A 226 24.05 -2.93 4.61
N TYR A 227 22.84 -3.46 4.39
CA TYR A 227 22.21 -4.41 5.31
C TYR A 227 23.07 -5.65 5.52
N ILE A 228 23.54 -6.27 4.44
CA ILE A 228 24.40 -7.46 4.48
C ILE A 228 25.69 -7.13 5.23
N ARG A 229 26.37 -6.04 4.84
CA ARG A 229 27.61 -5.62 5.51
C ARG A 229 27.39 -5.33 7.00
N GLY A 230 26.27 -4.72 7.38
CA GLY A 230 25.93 -4.44 8.78
C GLY A 230 25.58 -5.68 9.62
N LYS A 231 25.24 -6.80 8.98
CA LYS A 231 24.96 -8.09 9.64
C LYS A 231 26.22 -8.94 9.84
N TYR A 232 27.18 -8.85 8.91
CA TYR A 232 28.42 -9.66 8.90
C TYR A 232 29.67 -8.92 9.40
N ALA A 233 29.58 -7.63 9.72
CA ALA A 233 30.59 -6.86 10.42
C ALA A 233 30.13 -6.55 11.84
#